data_AF-A0A9J7BQA3-F1
#
_entry.id   AF-A0A9J7BQA3-F1
#
_cell.length_a   1.000
_cell.length_b   1.000
_cell.length_c   1.000
_cell.angle_alpha   90.00
_cell.angle_beta   90.00
_cell.angle_gamma   90.00
#
_symmetry.space_group_name_H-M   'P 1'
#
loop_
_entity.id
_entity.type
_entity.pdbx_description
1 polymer ?
#
loop_
_entity_poly.entity_id
_entity_poly.type
_entity_poly.pdbx_seq_one_letter_code
_entity_poly.pdbx_strand_id
1 'polypeptide(L)'
;MLNRFLRRIARSNPRGDSELGGASAPAEIVELRLSEPRPWVGKYPEIPPPESELSLQMFVARFVCGDIHGEDTAAIALDLLEAGYDTPSLRRLAGETQVHCDRDAVELMERITKEAGFPVPFPVQQARMLVSRQIARLVIAGEREPWRAVGDLDSVWGWYSEVNNGDVNTIRRLGHDFVWDQEEQRFRPVVDADLLDSFARLAKLTDEECVAPGGMRS
;
A
#
# COMPACT_ATOMS: atom_id res chain seq x y z
N MET A 1 20.05 -11.48 3.04
CA MET A 1 18.82 -11.97 3.69
C MET A 1 17.53 -11.28 3.18
N LEU A 2 17.62 -10.42 2.16
CA LEU A 2 16.50 -9.66 1.57
C LEU A 2 15.50 -10.49 0.73
N ASN A 3 15.84 -11.74 0.40
CA ASN A 3 15.11 -12.56 -0.58
C ASN A 3 13.95 -13.40 -0.01
N ARG A 4 13.73 -13.41 1.32
CA ARG A 4 12.61 -14.14 1.94
C ARG A 4 11.35 -13.28 2.12
N PHE A 5 11.51 -11.96 2.26
CA PHE A 5 10.39 -11.04 2.52
C PHE A 5 9.48 -10.89 1.29
N LEU A 6 10.07 -10.74 0.10
CA LEU A 6 9.34 -10.66 -1.17
C LEU A 6 8.59 -11.94 -1.56
N ARG A 7 8.95 -13.11 -0.99
CA ARG A 7 8.25 -14.37 -1.27
C ARG A 7 7.01 -14.59 -0.40
N ARG A 8 6.83 -13.82 0.69
CA ARG A 8 5.71 -14.01 1.62
C ARG A 8 4.44 -13.25 1.18
N ILE A 9 4.60 -12.10 0.53
CA ILE A 9 3.49 -11.30 -0.04
C ILE A 9 2.79 -12.02 -1.21
N ALA A 10 3.44 -13.02 -1.84
CA ALA A 10 2.89 -13.76 -2.97
C ALA A 10 2.10 -15.03 -2.60
N ARG A 11 1.86 -15.34 -1.32
CA ARG A 11 1.32 -16.66 -0.89
C ARG A 11 0.16 -16.62 0.12
N SER A 12 -0.70 -15.62 0.10
CA SER A 12 -1.96 -15.63 0.87
C SER A 12 -3.18 -15.87 -0.03
N ASN A 13 -3.28 -17.07 -0.60
CA ASN A 13 -4.59 -17.68 -0.81
C ASN A 13 -4.49 -19.20 -0.97
N PRO A 14 -5.03 -19.99 -0.03
CA PRO A 14 -5.49 -21.31 -0.38
C PRO A 14 -6.91 -21.62 0.15
N ARG A 15 -7.77 -21.94 -0.83
CA ARG A 15 -8.82 -22.99 -0.82
C ARG A 15 -10.15 -22.72 -0.12
N GLY A 16 -11.18 -22.65 -0.97
CA GLY A 16 -12.47 -23.31 -0.74
C GLY A 16 -12.83 -24.10 -1.99
N ASP A 17 -12.57 -25.41 -1.98
CA ASP A 17 -13.06 -26.36 -2.99
C ASP A 17 -14.55 -26.62 -2.72
N SER A 18 -15.42 -26.33 -3.69
CA SER A 18 -16.70 -27.01 -3.81
C SER A 18 -17.05 -27.26 -5.28
N GLU A 19 -17.30 -28.54 -5.56
CA GLU A 19 -17.62 -29.11 -6.86
C GLU A 19 -18.98 -28.61 -7.36
N LEU A 20 -19.01 -27.95 -8.53
CA LEU A 20 -20.18 -27.93 -9.41
C LEU A 20 -19.76 -27.83 -10.88
N GLY A 21 -19.99 -28.93 -11.61
CA GLY A 21 -20.59 -28.95 -12.95
C GLY A 21 -19.95 -28.13 -14.08
N GLY A 22 -19.15 -28.80 -14.91
CA GLY A 22 -19.36 -28.83 -16.36
C GLY A 22 -19.48 -27.49 -17.12
N ALA A 23 -18.40 -26.73 -17.19
CA ALA A 23 -18.07 -25.91 -18.36
C ALA A 23 -16.55 -25.79 -18.43
N SER A 24 -15.94 -26.41 -19.44
CA SER A 24 -14.52 -26.21 -19.76
C SER A 24 -14.32 -24.76 -20.14
N ALA A 25 -13.86 -23.92 -19.20
CA ALA A 25 -13.34 -22.61 -19.54
C ALA A 25 -12.16 -22.80 -20.50
N PRO A 26 -12.08 -22.06 -21.62
CA PRO A 26 -10.94 -22.16 -22.52
C PRO A 26 -9.66 -21.82 -21.77
N ALA A 27 -8.65 -22.68 -21.91
CA ALA A 27 -7.35 -22.61 -21.24
C ALA A 27 -6.45 -21.44 -21.72
N GLU A 28 -7.06 -20.34 -22.18
CA GLU A 28 -6.42 -19.07 -22.50
C GLU A 28 -6.99 -17.99 -21.58
N ILE A 29 -6.86 -18.19 -20.26
CA ILE A 29 -6.81 -17.03 -19.36
C ILE A 29 -5.48 -16.36 -19.70
N VAL A 30 -5.56 -15.30 -20.51
CA VAL A 30 -4.48 -14.35 -20.73
C VAL A 30 -3.86 -14.07 -19.37
N GLU A 31 -2.66 -14.59 -19.12
CA GLU A 31 -1.83 -14.10 -18.03
C GLU A 31 -1.80 -12.58 -18.23
N LEU A 32 -2.47 -11.84 -17.34
CA LEU A 32 -2.23 -10.43 -17.12
C LEU A 32 -0.74 -10.33 -16.82
N ARG A 33 0.10 -10.25 -17.85
CA ARG A 33 1.51 -9.94 -17.72
C ARG A 33 1.56 -8.47 -17.36
N LEU A 34 1.30 -8.20 -16.08
CA LEU A 34 1.74 -6.99 -15.42
C LEU A 34 3.19 -6.80 -15.87
N SER A 35 3.46 -5.69 -16.53
CA SER A 35 4.80 -5.39 -17.00
C SER A 35 5.77 -5.41 -15.82
N GLU A 36 7.02 -5.84 -16.04
CA GLU A 36 8.03 -5.72 -14.99
C GLU A 36 8.10 -4.25 -14.51
N PRO A 37 8.22 -4.01 -13.19
CA PRO A 37 8.43 -2.67 -12.66
C PRO A 37 9.60 -1.98 -13.39
N ARG A 38 9.38 -0.74 -13.82
CA ARG A 38 10.39 0.07 -14.52
C ARG A 38 10.61 1.37 -13.75
N PRO A 39 11.87 1.80 -13.56
CA PRO A 39 12.15 3.05 -12.89
C PRO A 39 11.76 4.24 -13.77
N TRP A 40 11.08 5.22 -13.18
CA TRP A 40 10.67 6.48 -13.80
C TRP A 40 11.40 7.69 -13.22
N VAL A 41 12.38 7.47 -12.33
CA VAL A 41 13.19 8.52 -11.69
C VAL A 41 13.87 9.48 -12.67
N GLY A 42 14.18 9.03 -13.89
CA GLY A 42 14.72 9.90 -14.95
C GLY A 42 13.71 10.90 -15.50
N LYS A 43 12.42 10.56 -15.49
CA LYS A 43 11.33 11.45 -15.90
C LYS A 43 10.93 12.41 -14.77
N TYR A 44 11.04 11.98 -13.51
CA TYR A 44 10.64 12.74 -12.33
C TYR A 44 11.78 12.82 -11.28
N PRO A 45 12.85 13.57 -11.56
CA PRO A 45 14.03 13.62 -10.70
C PRO A 45 13.78 14.33 -9.36
N GLU A 46 12.71 15.09 -9.23
CA GLU A 46 12.34 15.81 -8.01
C GLU A 46 11.64 14.95 -6.95
N ILE A 47 11.28 13.71 -7.31
CA ILE A 47 10.53 12.82 -6.41
C ILE A 47 11.50 12.18 -5.41
N PRO A 48 11.24 12.31 -4.10
CA PRO A 48 12.05 11.64 -3.10
C PRO A 48 12.04 10.11 -3.29
N PRO A 49 13.14 9.41 -2.95
CA PRO A 49 13.13 7.96 -2.93
C PRO A 49 12.06 7.45 -1.95
N PRO A 50 11.58 6.21 -2.13
CA PRO A 50 10.69 5.57 -1.17
C PRO A 50 11.28 5.60 0.23
N GLU A 51 10.43 5.80 1.24
CA GLU A 51 10.85 5.68 2.63
C GLU A 51 11.22 4.22 2.93
N SER A 52 12.07 4.03 3.94
CA SER A 52 12.39 2.70 4.46
C SER A 52 11.11 1.96 4.83
N GLU A 53 11.00 0.69 4.43
CA GLU A 53 9.91 -0.19 4.87
C GLU A 53 9.83 -0.29 6.39
N LEU A 54 10.97 -0.12 7.07
CA LEU A 54 11.11 -0.11 8.53
C LEU A 54 11.00 1.32 9.08
N SER A 55 9.97 2.05 8.69
CA SER A 55 9.61 3.35 9.28
C SER A 55 8.52 3.15 10.33
N LEU A 56 8.71 3.66 11.55
CA LEU A 56 7.71 3.55 12.62
C LEU A 56 6.41 4.27 12.25
N GLN A 57 6.48 5.41 11.55
CA GLN A 57 5.31 6.13 11.06
C GLN A 57 4.56 5.31 10.00
N MET A 58 5.29 4.67 9.09
CA MET A 58 4.70 3.83 8.05
C MET A 58 4.04 2.58 8.65
N PHE A 59 4.66 1.98 9.66
CA PHE A 59 4.08 0.85 10.39
C PHE A 59 2.72 1.23 11.02
N VAL A 60 2.68 2.35 11.75
CA VAL A 60 1.43 2.86 12.35
C VAL A 60 0.39 3.17 11.27
N ALA A 61 0.78 3.89 10.21
CA ALA A 61 -0.14 4.28 9.14
C ALA A 61 -0.74 3.06 8.42
N ARG A 62 0.07 2.04 8.11
CA ARG A 62 -0.38 0.82 7.44
C ARG A 62 -1.30 -0.02 8.33
N PHE A 63 -1.02 -0.13 9.62
CA PHE A 63 -1.92 -0.79 10.57
C PHE A 63 -3.28 -0.08 10.65
N VAL A 64 -3.27 1.26 10.76
CA VAL A 64 -4.51 2.07 10.80
C VAL A 64 -5.33 1.94 9.53
N CYS A 65 -4.69 1.75 8.37
CA CYS A 65 -5.37 1.52 7.10
C CYS A 65 -5.86 0.07 6.92
N GLY A 66 -5.49 -0.85 7.81
CA GLY A 66 -5.75 -2.28 7.65
C GLY A 66 -4.91 -2.95 6.56
N ASP A 67 -3.81 -2.32 6.12
CA ASP A 67 -2.85 -2.90 5.17
C ASP A 67 -1.88 -3.88 5.84
N ILE A 68 -1.73 -3.79 7.16
CA ILE A 68 -1.04 -4.78 7.99
C ILE A 68 -2.08 -5.34 8.95
N HIS A 69 -2.19 -6.66 8.99
CA HIS A 69 -3.04 -7.37 9.93
C HIS A 69 -2.33 -7.58 11.27
N GLY A 70 -3.10 -7.69 12.35
CA GLY A 70 -2.61 -7.92 13.71
C GLY A 70 -1.57 -9.04 13.77
N GLU A 71 -1.82 -10.17 13.11
CA GLU A 71 -0.97 -11.36 13.10
C GLU A 71 0.46 -11.08 12.58
N ASP A 72 0.63 -10.06 11.74
CA ASP A 72 1.93 -9.66 11.18
C ASP A 72 2.68 -8.67 12.08
N THR A 73 1.99 -8.00 13.01
CA THR A 73 2.54 -6.88 13.78
C THR A 73 3.70 -7.25 14.69
N ALA A 74 3.69 -8.44 15.29
CA ALA A 74 4.77 -8.90 16.17
C ALA A 74 6.10 -9.09 15.43
N ALA A 75 6.04 -9.65 14.21
CA ALA A 75 7.23 -9.83 13.38
C ALA A 75 7.79 -8.48 12.91
N ILE A 76 6.91 -7.56 12.49
CA ILE A 76 7.32 -6.21 12.05
C ILE A 76 7.89 -5.41 13.24
N ALA A 77 7.33 -5.56 14.44
CA ALA A 77 7.85 -4.95 15.64
C ALA A 77 9.28 -5.42 15.95
N LEU A 78 9.61 -6.69 15.70
CA LEU A 78 10.97 -7.20 15.82
C LEU A 78 11.91 -6.53 14.82
N ASP A 79 11.50 -6.43 13.55
CA ASP A 79 12.30 -5.77 12.52
C ASP A 79 12.53 -4.27 12.84
N LEU A 80 11.53 -3.59 13.41
CA LEU A 80 11.65 -2.20 13.86
C LEU A 80 12.62 -2.05 15.05
N LEU A 81 12.65 -3.01 15.98
CA LEU A 81 13.64 -3.04 17.05
C LEU A 81 15.06 -3.22 16.49
N GLU A 82 15.24 -4.10 15.51
CA GLU A 82 16.53 -4.27 14.81
C GLU A 82 16.94 -3.00 14.04
N ALA A 83 15.96 -2.24 13.53
CA ALA A 83 16.19 -0.93 12.91
C ALA A 83 16.51 0.20 13.91
N GLY A 84 16.50 -0.09 15.22
CA GLY A 84 16.88 0.85 16.28
C GLY A 84 15.72 1.63 16.90
N TYR A 85 14.47 1.36 16.52
CA TYR A 85 13.32 1.88 17.25
C TYR A 85 13.13 1.06 18.53
N ASP A 86 13.43 1.63 19.69
CA ASP A 86 13.26 0.94 20.97
C ASP A 86 12.29 1.74 21.86
N THR A 87 11.05 1.27 21.93
CA THR A 87 10.06 1.76 22.89
C THR A 87 9.52 0.58 23.74
N PRO A 88 9.07 0.85 24.99
CA PRO A 88 8.53 -0.21 25.85
C PRO A 88 7.38 -0.99 25.21
N SER A 89 6.46 -0.29 24.53
CA SER A 89 5.30 -0.95 23.91
C SER A 89 5.68 -1.72 22.65
N LEU A 90 6.69 -1.26 21.89
CA LEU A 90 7.20 -1.98 20.72
C LEU A 90 7.90 -3.28 21.13
N ARG A 91 8.73 -3.25 22.20
CA ARG A 91 9.31 -4.48 22.79
C ARG A 91 8.24 -5.46 23.26
N ARG A 92 7.15 -4.95 23.84
CA ARG A 92 6.04 -5.80 24.28
C ARG A 92 5.35 -6.46 23.08
N LEU A 93 5.07 -5.70 22.02
CA LEU A 93 4.45 -6.21 20.81
C LEU A 93 5.32 -7.26 20.11
N ALA A 94 6.63 -7.03 20.02
CA ALA A 94 7.56 -8.00 19.44
C ALA A 94 7.64 -9.33 20.23
N GLY A 95 7.34 -9.28 21.53
CA GLY A 95 7.27 -10.46 22.39
C GLY A 95 5.88 -11.12 22.44
N GLU A 96 4.89 -10.58 21.73
CA GLU A 96 3.52 -11.10 21.78
C GLU A 96 3.37 -12.31 20.85
N THR A 97 2.92 -13.44 21.41
CA THR A 97 2.80 -14.71 20.66
C THR A 97 1.36 -15.07 20.32
N GLN A 98 0.40 -14.27 20.80
CA GLN A 98 -1.03 -14.53 20.70
C GLN A 98 -1.77 -13.38 20.02
N VAL A 99 -1.18 -12.78 18.98
CA VAL A 99 -1.89 -11.80 18.13
C VAL A 99 -2.58 -12.58 17.01
N HIS A 100 -3.90 -12.73 17.11
CA HIS A 100 -4.71 -13.49 16.15
C HIS A 100 -5.58 -12.59 15.27
N CYS A 101 -5.72 -11.33 15.64
CA CYS A 101 -6.44 -10.33 14.86
C CYS A 101 -6.00 -8.91 15.24
N ASP A 102 -6.46 -7.92 14.49
CA ASP A 102 -6.13 -6.51 14.73
C ASP A 102 -6.48 -6.07 16.16
N ARG A 103 -7.60 -6.54 16.71
CA ARG A 103 -8.07 -6.16 18.07
C ARG A 103 -7.06 -6.51 19.16
N ASP A 104 -6.31 -7.59 18.98
CA ASP A 104 -5.30 -8.02 19.94
C ASP A 104 -4.09 -7.07 19.95
N ALA A 105 -3.83 -6.37 18.83
CA ALA A 105 -2.72 -5.44 18.67
C ALA A 105 -3.11 -3.97 18.93
N VAL A 106 -4.39 -3.58 18.79
CA VAL A 106 -4.84 -2.17 18.85
C VAL A 106 -4.31 -1.43 20.07
N GLU A 107 -4.43 -2.00 21.27
CA GLU A 107 -4.00 -1.31 22.50
C GLU A 107 -2.49 -1.03 22.50
N LEU A 108 -1.67 -2.00 22.07
CA LEU A 108 -0.22 -1.82 21.96
C LEU A 108 0.13 -0.83 20.85
N MET A 109 -0.59 -0.86 19.73
CA MET A 109 -0.40 0.07 18.62
C MET A 109 -0.70 1.52 19.03
N GLU A 110 -1.75 1.77 19.82
CA GLU A 110 -2.04 3.09 20.36
C GLU A 110 -0.93 3.59 21.30
N ARG A 111 -0.38 2.70 22.14
CA ARG A 111 0.75 3.06 23.02
C ARG A 111 2.03 3.32 22.24
N ILE A 112 2.35 2.51 21.22
CA ILE A 112 3.48 2.73 20.31
C ILE A 112 3.34 4.08 19.61
N THR A 113 2.14 4.38 19.11
CA THR A 113 1.82 5.66 18.46
C THR A 113 2.07 6.84 19.40
N LYS A 114 1.61 6.73 20.65
CA LYS A 114 1.83 7.73 21.70
C LYS A 114 3.31 7.90 22.05
N GLU A 115 4.04 6.80 22.23
CA GLU A 115 5.46 6.79 22.57
C GLU A 115 6.32 7.40 21.45
N ALA A 116 5.90 7.21 20.20
CA ALA A 116 6.53 7.81 19.02
C ALA A 116 6.20 9.31 18.84
N GLY A 117 5.33 9.88 19.69
CA GLY A 117 4.94 11.29 19.62
C GLY A 117 3.90 11.60 18.54
N PHE A 118 3.24 10.58 17.97
CA PHE A 118 2.16 10.77 17.01
C PHE A 118 0.81 11.02 17.72
N PRO A 119 -0.15 11.66 17.05
CA PRO A 119 -1.51 11.82 17.57
C PRO A 119 -2.17 10.45 17.83
N VAL A 120 -2.94 10.36 18.92
CA VAL A 120 -3.73 9.18 19.29
C VAL A 120 -5.20 9.59 19.45
N PRO A 121 -6.14 9.00 18.68
CA PRO A 121 -5.91 8.05 17.60
C PRO A 121 -5.16 8.69 16.42
N PHE A 122 -4.38 7.89 15.70
CA PHE A 122 -3.71 8.36 14.48
C PHE A 122 -4.78 8.64 13.41
N PRO A 123 -4.83 9.84 12.80
CA PRO A 123 -5.90 10.19 11.86
C PRO A 123 -5.90 9.27 10.63
N VAL A 124 -7.01 8.56 10.41
CA VAL A 124 -7.14 7.59 9.29
C VAL A 124 -6.87 8.25 7.94
N GLN A 125 -7.33 9.49 7.74
CA GLN A 125 -7.10 10.22 6.50
C GLN A 125 -5.60 10.48 6.26
N GLN A 126 -4.87 10.88 7.29
CA GLN A 126 -3.43 11.08 7.23
C GLN A 126 -2.71 9.76 6.95
N ALA A 127 -3.10 8.69 7.63
CA ALA A 127 -2.54 7.35 7.41
C ALA A 127 -2.67 6.93 5.94
N ARG A 128 -3.89 7.05 5.37
CA ARG A 128 -4.15 6.71 3.97
C ARG A 128 -3.30 7.53 3.01
N MET A 129 -3.14 8.84 3.27
CA MET A 129 -2.29 9.69 2.43
C MET A 129 -0.81 9.31 2.50
N LEU A 130 -0.28 8.99 3.69
CA LEU A 130 1.10 8.53 3.87
C LEU A 130 1.35 7.22 3.11
N VAL A 131 0.46 6.23 3.27
CA VAL A 131 0.57 4.95 2.55
C VAL A 131 0.44 5.15 1.04
N SER A 132 -0.49 5.99 0.60
CA SER A 132 -0.70 6.29 -0.83
C SER A 132 0.51 6.95 -1.47
N ARG A 133 1.11 7.92 -0.78
CA ARG A 133 2.36 8.55 -1.20
C ARG A 133 3.50 7.54 -1.30
N GLN A 134 3.62 6.66 -0.32
CA GLN A 134 4.68 5.64 -0.33
C GLN A 134 4.50 4.65 -1.49
N ILE A 135 3.28 4.20 -1.76
CA ILE A 135 2.96 3.39 -2.94
C ILE A 135 3.39 4.12 -4.22
N ALA A 136 3.06 5.41 -4.32
CA ALA A 136 3.43 6.21 -5.47
C ALA A 136 4.95 6.36 -5.63
N ARG A 137 5.70 6.56 -4.55
CA ARG A 137 7.17 6.59 -4.59
C ARG A 137 7.76 5.26 -5.06
N LEU A 138 7.21 4.12 -4.60
CA LEU A 138 7.64 2.79 -5.05
C LEU A 138 7.39 2.58 -6.55
N VAL A 139 6.28 3.11 -7.09
CA VAL A 139 6.01 3.09 -8.54
C VAL A 139 7.06 3.89 -9.29
N ILE A 140 7.35 5.12 -8.87
CA ILE A 140 8.33 6.00 -9.54
C ILE A 140 9.75 5.42 -9.45
N ALA A 141 10.11 4.82 -8.33
CA ALA A 141 11.38 4.12 -8.15
C ALA A 141 11.51 2.86 -9.04
N GLY A 142 10.40 2.37 -9.59
CA GLY A 142 10.37 1.12 -10.35
C GLY A 142 10.46 -0.10 -9.45
N GLU A 143 10.12 0.02 -8.18
CA GLU A 143 10.03 -1.09 -7.23
C GLU A 143 8.62 -1.71 -7.21
N ARG A 144 7.63 -0.97 -7.72
CA ARG A 144 6.26 -1.43 -7.85
C ARG A 144 5.70 -1.15 -9.25
N GLU A 145 4.92 -2.11 -9.75
CA GLU A 145 4.25 -1.98 -11.03
C GLU A 145 3.03 -1.04 -10.89
N PRO A 146 2.81 -0.08 -11.80
CA PRO A 146 1.74 0.91 -11.69
C PRO A 146 0.33 0.32 -11.52
N TRP A 147 -0.06 -0.69 -12.31
CA TRP A 147 -1.41 -1.26 -12.27
C TRP A 147 -1.66 -2.04 -10.97
N ARG A 148 -0.65 -2.75 -10.47
CA ARG A 148 -0.69 -3.38 -9.14
C ARG A 148 -0.86 -2.33 -8.06
N ALA A 149 -0.11 -1.22 -8.15
CA ALA A 149 -0.22 -0.11 -7.22
C ALA A 149 -1.61 0.55 -7.19
N VAL A 150 -2.36 0.51 -8.30
CA VAL A 150 -3.77 0.95 -8.29
C VAL A 150 -4.62 0.06 -7.38
N GLY A 151 -4.49 -1.27 -7.48
CA GLY A 151 -5.21 -2.20 -6.60
C GLY A 151 -4.81 -2.08 -5.13
N ASP A 152 -3.53 -1.78 -4.86
CA ASP A 152 -3.06 -1.50 -3.51
C ASP A 152 -3.67 -0.20 -2.95
N LEU A 153 -3.75 0.87 -3.76
CA LEU A 153 -4.44 2.10 -3.39
C LEU A 153 -5.93 1.86 -3.13
N ASP A 154 -6.61 1.06 -3.95
CA ASP A 154 -8.01 0.70 -3.73
C ASP A 154 -8.22 -0.03 -2.40
N SER A 155 -7.25 -0.83 -1.97
CA SER A 155 -7.30 -1.53 -0.67
C SER A 155 -7.13 -0.57 0.51
N VAL A 156 -6.23 0.41 0.41
CA VAL A 156 -5.97 1.45 1.44
C VAL A 156 -7.20 2.34 1.69
N TRP A 157 -7.87 2.73 0.61
CA TRP A 157 -9.03 3.62 0.69
C TRP A 157 -10.32 2.82 0.90
N GLY A 158 -10.45 1.66 0.26
CA GLY A 158 -11.69 0.91 0.21
C GLY A 158 -12.73 1.54 -0.71
N TRP A 159 -13.81 0.81 -0.96
CA TRP A 159 -14.87 1.20 -1.91
C TRP A 159 -15.76 2.35 -1.44
N TYR A 160 -15.84 2.59 -0.13
CA TYR A 160 -16.79 3.54 0.48
C TYR A 160 -16.13 4.75 1.14
N SER A 161 -14.80 4.90 1.04
CA SER A 161 -14.13 6.06 1.63
C SER A 161 -14.30 7.31 0.78
N GLU A 162 -14.57 8.43 1.44
CA GLU A 162 -14.39 9.74 0.81
C GLU A 162 -12.91 9.99 0.55
N VAL A 163 -12.54 10.11 -0.72
CA VAL A 163 -11.18 10.44 -1.16
C VAL A 163 -11.12 11.94 -1.44
N ASN A 164 -10.58 12.72 -0.51
CA ASN A 164 -10.37 14.16 -0.69
C ASN A 164 -8.99 14.48 -1.28
N ASN A 165 -8.63 13.79 -2.36
CA ASN A 165 -7.40 14.05 -3.13
C ASN A 165 -7.63 13.75 -4.62
N GLY A 166 -7.39 14.74 -5.47
CA GLY A 166 -7.66 14.62 -6.92
C GLY A 166 -6.78 13.59 -7.63
N ASP A 167 -5.53 13.41 -7.21
CA ASP A 167 -4.62 12.44 -7.81
C ASP A 167 -4.97 11.01 -7.42
N VAL A 168 -5.31 10.75 -6.16
CA VAL A 168 -5.83 9.44 -5.73
C VAL A 168 -7.10 9.10 -6.50
N ASN A 169 -8.05 10.03 -6.63
CA ASN A 169 -9.27 9.82 -7.42
C ASN A 169 -8.96 9.54 -8.90
N THR A 170 -8.00 10.25 -9.47
CA THR A 170 -7.59 10.04 -10.87
C THR A 170 -7.00 8.66 -11.06
N ILE A 171 -6.09 8.22 -10.19
CA ILE A 171 -5.47 6.89 -10.24
C ILE A 171 -6.53 5.80 -10.13
N ARG A 172 -7.42 5.89 -9.14
CA ARG A 172 -8.50 4.91 -8.92
C ARG A 172 -9.46 4.87 -10.10
N ARG A 173 -9.86 6.02 -10.63
CA ARG A 173 -10.71 6.10 -11.84
C ARG A 173 -10.04 5.43 -13.04
N LEU A 174 -8.76 5.75 -13.31
CA LEU A 174 -8.01 5.13 -14.40
C LEU A 174 -7.87 3.60 -14.20
N GLY A 175 -7.79 3.14 -12.94
CA GLY A 175 -7.86 1.72 -12.59
C GLY A 175 -9.19 1.06 -12.89
N HIS A 176 -10.32 1.72 -12.59
CA HIS A 176 -11.65 1.21 -12.94
C HIS A 176 -11.93 1.28 -14.44
N ASP A 177 -11.38 2.30 -15.12
CA ASP A 177 -11.42 2.48 -16.56
C ASP A 177 -10.44 1.51 -17.29
N PHE A 178 -9.73 0.64 -16.55
CA PHE A 178 -9.04 -0.53 -17.09
C PHE A 178 -10.07 -1.53 -17.65
N VAL A 179 -10.68 -1.12 -18.75
CA VAL A 179 -11.71 -1.82 -19.50
C VAL A 179 -11.02 -2.83 -20.41
N TRP A 180 -11.52 -4.06 -20.39
CA TRP A 180 -11.25 -5.06 -21.41
C TRP A 180 -11.56 -4.47 -22.79
N ASP A 181 -10.54 -4.29 -23.63
CA ASP A 181 -10.73 -3.82 -25.00
C ASP A 181 -11.36 -4.96 -25.82
N GLN A 182 -12.67 -4.81 -26.09
CA GLN A 182 -13.45 -5.79 -26.85
C GLN A 182 -12.98 -5.94 -28.30
N GLU A 183 -12.40 -4.89 -28.90
CA GLU A 183 -11.96 -4.91 -30.30
C GLU A 183 -10.59 -5.58 -30.44
N GLU A 184 -9.67 -5.32 -29.51
CA GLU A 184 -8.32 -5.88 -29.56
C GLU A 184 -8.15 -7.18 -28.74
N GLN A 185 -9.20 -7.63 -28.03
CA GLN A 185 -9.19 -8.77 -27.09
C GLN A 185 -7.98 -8.77 -26.15
N ARG A 186 -7.55 -7.59 -25.71
CA ARG A 186 -6.40 -7.43 -24.83
C ARG A 186 -6.65 -6.33 -23.82
N PHE A 187 -6.08 -6.49 -22.65
CA PHE A 187 -5.95 -5.38 -21.70
C PHE A 187 -5.00 -4.34 -22.30
N ARG A 188 -5.34 -3.04 -22.25
CA ARG A 188 -4.41 -1.98 -22.64
C ARG A 188 -3.18 -2.04 -21.73
N PRO A 189 -2.01 -2.44 -22.23
CA PRO A 189 -0.83 -2.65 -21.40
C PRO A 189 -0.01 -1.37 -21.23
N VAL A 190 -0.47 -0.25 -21.81
CA VAL A 190 0.27 1.01 -21.80
C VAL A 190 -0.09 1.74 -20.53
N VAL A 191 0.88 1.83 -19.62
CA VAL A 191 0.83 2.76 -18.50
C VAL A 191 0.61 4.16 -19.09
N ASP A 192 -0.57 4.72 -18.82
CA ASP A 192 -0.93 6.04 -19.32
C ASP A 192 0.04 7.09 -18.75
N ALA A 193 0.43 8.06 -19.56
CA ALA A 193 1.20 9.21 -19.10
C ALA A 193 0.45 9.92 -17.96
N ASP A 194 -0.89 9.97 -18.04
CA ASP A 194 -1.75 10.55 -17.02
C ASP A 194 -1.69 9.77 -15.70
N LEU A 195 -1.63 8.43 -15.77
CA LEU A 195 -1.49 7.55 -14.59
C LEU A 195 -0.15 7.81 -13.88
N LEU A 196 0.95 7.84 -14.65
CA LEU A 196 2.28 8.13 -14.10
C LEU A 196 2.38 9.54 -13.54
N ASP A 197 1.80 10.53 -14.22
CA ASP A 197 1.81 11.92 -13.77
C ASP A 197 1.00 12.09 -12.47
N SER A 198 -0.10 11.35 -12.29
CA SER A 198 -0.83 11.31 -11.02
C SER A 198 -0.03 10.64 -9.90
N PHE A 199 0.62 9.50 -10.15
CA PHE A 199 1.54 8.91 -9.18
C PHE A 199 2.68 9.87 -8.82
N ALA A 200 3.25 10.56 -9.80
CA ALA A 200 4.33 11.53 -9.59
C ALA A 200 3.91 12.68 -8.66
N ARG A 201 2.72 13.26 -8.89
CA ARG A 201 2.18 14.33 -8.03
C ARG A 201 1.90 13.84 -6.61
N LEU A 202 1.34 12.65 -6.47
CA LEU A 202 1.08 12.02 -5.18
C LEU A 202 2.37 11.70 -4.41
N ALA A 203 3.42 11.22 -5.10
CA ALA A 203 4.72 10.86 -4.52
C ALA A 203 5.49 12.08 -3.98
N LYS A 204 5.22 13.27 -4.53
CA LYS A 204 5.87 14.54 -4.18
C LYS A 204 5.35 15.16 -2.88
N LEU A 205 4.19 14.73 -2.38
CA LEU A 205 3.57 15.32 -1.19
C LEU A 205 4.50 15.28 0.03
N THR A 206 4.55 16.38 0.79
CA THR A 206 5.23 16.42 2.09
C THR A 206 4.36 15.82 3.19
N ASP A 207 4.94 15.59 4.37
CA ASP A 207 4.18 15.09 5.54
C ASP A 207 3.07 16.06 5.94
N GLU A 208 3.32 17.37 5.85
CA GLU A 208 2.34 18.41 6.13
C GLU A 208 1.18 18.38 5.12
N GLU A 209 1.49 18.19 3.84
CA GLU A 209 0.49 18.05 2.78
C GLU A 209 -0.35 16.76 2.93
N CYS A 210 0.19 15.72 3.56
CA CYS A 210 -0.56 14.51 3.91
C CYS A 210 -1.51 14.71 5.11
N VAL A 211 -1.29 15.73 5.95
CA VAL A 211 -2.12 16.04 7.12
C VAL A 211 -3.32 16.93 6.74
N ALA A 212 -3.14 17.86 5.82
CA ALA A 212 -4.17 18.84 5.46
C ALA A 212 -5.12 18.30 4.38
N PRO A 213 -6.40 18.00 4.68
CA PRO A 213 -7.37 17.68 3.65
C PRO A 213 -7.68 18.96 2.87
N GLY A 214 -7.16 19.09 1.66
CA GLY A 214 -7.49 20.19 0.76
C GLY A 214 -6.42 21.28 0.66
N GLY A 215 -5.19 20.91 0.32
CA GLY A 215 -4.25 21.83 -0.33
C GLY A 215 -4.78 22.28 -1.69
N MET A 216 -5.84 23.10 -1.72
CA MET A 216 -6.04 24.05 -2.80
C MET A 216 -4.82 24.97 -2.77
N ARG A 217 -3.88 24.72 -3.68
CA ARG A 217 -2.93 25.75 -4.09
C ARG A 217 -3.77 26.87 -4.70
N SER A 218 -3.97 27.93 -3.94
CA SER A 218 -4.46 29.23 -4.43
C SER A 218 -3.50 29.83 -5.43
#